data_AF-A0A7C1NHB0-F1
#
_entry.id   AF-A0A7C1NHB0-F1
#
_cell.length_a   1.000
_cell.length_b   1.000
_cell.length_c   1.000
_cell.angle_alpha   90.00
_cell.angle_beta   90.00
_cell.angle_gamma   90.00
#
_symmetry.space_group_name_H-M   'P 1'
#
loop_
_entity.id
_entity.type
_entity.pdbx_description
1 polymer ?
#
loop_
_entity_poly.entity_id
_entity_poly.type
_entity_poly.pdbx_seq_one_letter_code
_entity_poly.pdbx_strand_id
1 'polypeptide(L)'
;MKERLYLIPFVLILIIAMPVFLVAGIDINDTKLLSQPAISKTHIAFAYAGDLWVANIDGKGVRRLTTAPGLESNPVFSQDGRLLAFSAPYDGNTDVLCGSS
;
A
#
# COMPACT_ATOMS: atom_id res chain seq x y z
N MET A 1 -30.47 -46.66 -18.38
CA MET A 1 -30.95 -45.35 -18.90
C MET A 1 -31.09 -44.26 -17.82
N LYS A 2 -31.09 -44.59 -16.51
CA LYS A 2 -31.31 -43.61 -15.42
C LYS A 2 -30.05 -42.81 -15.02
N GLU A 3 -28.86 -43.40 -15.16
CA GLU A 3 -27.55 -42.76 -14.88
C GLU A 3 -27.29 -41.51 -15.74
N ARG A 4 -27.63 -41.57 -17.05
CA ARG A 4 -27.46 -40.44 -17.98
C ARG A 4 -28.39 -39.26 -17.68
N LEU A 5 -29.46 -39.49 -16.91
CA LEU A 5 -30.46 -38.47 -16.58
C LEU A 5 -30.03 -37.58 -15.39
N TYR A 6 -29.20 -38.10 -14.47
CA TYR A 6 -28.64 -37.35 -13.34
C TYR A 6 -27.33 -36.60 -13.66
N LEU A 7 -26.62 -37.01 -14.73
CA LEU A 7 -25.41 -36.34 -15.20
C LEU A 7 -25.69 -34.95 -15.81
N ILE A 8 -26.84 -34.77 -16.45
CA ILE A 8 -27.23 -33.51 -17.11
C ILE A 8 -27.41 -32.34 -16.12
N PRO A 9 -28.18 -32.47 -15.01
CA PRO A 9 -28.29 -31.38 -14.04
C PRO A 9 -26.96 -31.11 -13.32
N PHE A 10 -26.13 -32.13 -13.09
CA PHE A 10 -24.81 -31.97 -12.47
C PHE A 10 -23.84 -31.19 -13.36
N VAL A 11 -23.81 -31.48 -14.66
CA VAL A 11 -23.01 -30.74 -15.64
C VAL A 11 -23.53 -29.31 -15.82
N LEU A 12 -24.85 -29.11 -15.80
CA LEU A 12 -25.46 -27.77 -15.82
C LEU A 12 -25.08 -26.94 -14.58
N ILE A 13 -25.09 -27.53 -13.38
CA ILE A 13 -24.67 -26.86 -12.15
C ILE A 13 -23.19 -26.48 -12.21
N LEU A 14 -22.32 -27.36 -12.73
CA LEU A 14 -20.91 -27.06 -12.96
C LEU A 14 -20.72 -25.91 -13.95
N ILE A 15 -21.45 -25.89 -15.07
CA ILE A 15 -21.39 -24.81 -16.08
C ILE A 15 -21.93 -23.48 -15.54
N ILE A 16 -22.92 -23.50 -14.64
CA ILE A 16 -23.47 -22.30 -14.00
C ILE A 16 -22.60 -21.80 -12.83
N ALA A 17 -21.87 -22.68 -12.14
CA ALA A 17 -20.96 -22.31 -11.05
C ALA A 17 -19.60 -21.77 -11.56
N MET A 18 -19.14 -22.25 -12.71
CA MET A 18 -17.84 -21.89 -13.30
C MET A 18 -17.68 -20.41 -13.74
N PRO A 19 -18.71 -19.62 -14.13
CA PRO A 19 -18.54 -18.21 -14.45
C PRO A 19 -18.43 -17.33 -13.21
N VAL A 20 -18.94 -17.77 -12.05
CA VAL A 20 -18.96 -16.96 -10.82
C VAL A 20 -17.55 -16.79 -10.24
N PHE A 21 -16.66 -17.76 -10.48
CA PHE A 21 -15.25 -17.66 -10.07
C PHE A 21 -14.39 -16.76 -10.96
N LEU A 22 -14.83 -16.43 -12.18
CA LEU A 22 -14.04 -15.60 -13.11
C LEU A 22 -14.29 -14.08 -12.94
N VAL A 23 -15.36 -13.68 -12.24
CA VAL A 23 -15.78 -12.27 -12.08
C VAL A 23 -15.32 -11.67 -10.73
N ALA A 24 -14.51 -12.39 -9.96
CA ALA A 24 -13.67 -11.75 -8.95
C ALA A 24 -12.48 -11.11 -9.67
N GLY A 25 -12.69 -9.92 -10.25
CA GLY A 25 -11.61 -9.14 -10.84
C GLY A 25 -10.49 -8.95 -9.81
N ILE A 26 -9.24 -9.08 -10.26
CA ILE A 26 -8.07 -8.73 -9.46
C ILE A 26 -8.23 -7.27 -9.04
N ASP A 27 -8.30 -7.01 -7.73
CA ASP A 27 -8.32 -5.63 -7.22
C ASP A 27 -6.92 -5.02 -7.39
N ILE A 28 -6.77 -4.25 -8.48
CA ILE A 28 -5.52 -3.56 -8.80
C ILE A 28 -5.32 -2.26 -8.00
N ASN A 29 -6.29 -1.84 -7.18
CA ASN A 29 -6.18 -0.60 -6.40
C ASN A 29 -5.19 -0.74 -5.23
N ASP A 30 -4.91 -1.97 -4.78
CA ASP A 30 -4.12 -2.26 -3.59
C ASP A 30 -2.63 -2.50 -3.86
N THR A 31 -2.20 -2.56 -5.12
CA THR A 31 -0.76 -2.69 -5.41
C THR A 31 -0.08 -1.33 -5.28
N LYS A 32 0.05 -0.85 -4.04
CA LYS A 32 0.74 0.39 -3.73
C LYS A 32 2.23 0.11 -3.64
N LEU A 33 3.01 0.76 -4.49
CA LEU A 33 4.46 0.61 -4.51
C LEU A 33 5.08 1.36 -3.33
N LEU A 34 6.01 0.70 -2.64
CA LEU A 34 6.96 1.39 -1.76
C LEU A 34 7.81 2.30 -2.63
N SER A 35 7.79 3.60 -2.36
CA SER A 35 8.45 4.57 -3.22
C SER A 35 9.17 5.65 -2.41
N GLN A 36 10.07 6.36 -3.10
CA GLN A 36 10.76 7.53 -2.57
C GLN A 36 11.48 7.25 -1.23
N PRO A 37 12.42 6.28 -1.19
CA PRO A 37 13.14 5.99 0.03
C PRO A 37 14.07 7.14 0.42
N ALA A 38 14.11 7.45 1.70
CA ALA A 38 15.10 8.31 2.34
C ALA A 38 15.80 7.53 3.44
N ILE A 39 17.11 7.72 3.60
CA ILE A 39 17.93 6.92 4.50
C ILE A 39 18.71 7.87 5.43
N SER A 40 18.69 7.56 6.72
CA SER A 40 19.60 8.13 7.72
C SER A 40 20.55 7.05 8.23
N LYS A 41 21.38 7.38 9.23
CA LYS A 41 22.29 6.41 9.86
C LYS A 41 21.56 5.22 10.50
N THR A 42 20.33 5.41 10.95
CA THR A 42 19.59 4.42 11.75
C THR A 42 18.21 4.08 11.23
N HIS A 43 17.66 4.86 10.29
CA HIS A 43 16.28 4.70 9.81
C HIS A 43 16.16 4.81 8.30
N ILE A 44 15.11 4.18 7.76
CA ILE A 44 14.64 4.30 6.38
C ILE A 44 13.23 4.87 6.42
N ALA A 45 12.98 5.97 5.74
CA ALA A 45 11.64 6.50 5.50
C ALA A 45 11.23 6.24 4.06
N PHE A 46 9.94 6.02 3.81
CA PHE A 46 9.41 5.75 2.48
C PHE A 46 7.94 6.15 2.38
N ALA A 47 7.49 6.48 1.17
CA ALA A 47 6.10 6.73 0.88
C ALA A 47 5.36 5.41 0.60
N TYR A 48 4.26 5.19 1.31
CA TYR A 48 3.37 4.06 1.11
C TYR A 48 1.93 4.45 1.41
N ALA A 49 1.05 4.10 0.49
CA ALA A 49 -0.39 4.29 0.62
C ALA A 49 -0.93 5.73 0.69
N GLY A 50 -0.11 6.73 0.42
CA GLY A 50 -0.47 8.15 0.57
C GLY A 50 0.28 8.83 1.71
N ASP A 51 0.88 8.02 2.58
CA ASP A 51 1.51 8.44 3.82
C ASP A 51 3.00 8.15 3.82
N LEU A 52 3.68 8.70 4.82
CA LEU A 52 5.05 8.38 5.13
C LEU A 52 5.14 7.32 6.22
N TRP A 53 6.06 6.40 6.00
CA TRP A 53 6.38 5.31 6.90
C TRP A 53 7.86 5.35 7.22
N VAL A 54 8.23 4.82 8.38
CA VAL A 54 9.61 4.71 8.83
C VAL A 54 9.88 3.32 9.37
N ALA A 55 11.09 2.84 9.13
CA ALA A 55 11.63 1.60 9.66
C ALA A 55 13.06 1.83 10.18
N ASN A 56 13.57 0.92 11.00
CA ASN A 56 14.98 0.87 11.33
C ASN A 56 15.81 0.52 10.08
N ILE A 57 17.11 0.82 10.10
CA ILE A 57 18.04 0.54 8.99
C ILE A 57 18.16 -0.96 8.67
N ASP A 58 17.83 -1.83 9.62
CA ASP A 58 17.74 -3.28 9.43
C ASP A 58 16.39 -3.74 8.84
N GLY A 59 15.51 -2.80 8.49
CA GLY A 59 14.18 -3.04 7.94
C GLY A 59 13.11 -3.43 8.96
N LYS A 60 13.44 -3.51 10.26
CA LYS A 60 12.48 -3.85 11.32
C LYS A 60 11.79 -2.62 11.88
N GLY A 61 10.75 -2.84 12.68
CA GLY A 61 10.08 -1.75 13.41
C GLY A 61 9.34 -0.78 12.51
N VAL A 62 8.78 -1.28 11.40
CA VAL A 62 8.00 -0.47 10.45
C VAL A 62 6.80 0.16 11.16
N ARG A 63 6.67 1.47 11.05
CA ARG A 63 5.53 2.23 11.59
C ARG A 63 5.15 3.39 10.68
N ARG A 64 3.86 3.74 10.66
CA ARG A 64 3.35 4.93 9.97
C ARG A 64 3.77 6.18 10.74
N LEU A 65 4.25 7.21 10.05
CA LEU A 65 4.72 8.45 10.64
C LEU A 65 3.66 9.55 10.60
N THR A 66 2.79 9.52 9.59
CA THR A 66 1.85 10.59 9.27
C THR A 66 0.46 10.03 8.99
N THR A 67 -0.58 10.83 9.24
CA THR A 67 -1.99 10.39 9.09
C THR A 67 -2.89 11.47 8.47
N ALA A 68 -2.28 12.53 7.95
CA ALA A 68 -3.02 13.68 7.46
C ALA A 68 -3.73 13.37 6.12
N PRO A 69 -4.85 14.04 5.84
CA PRO A 69 -5.47 13.96 4.52
C PRO A 69 -4.56 14.63 3.47
N GLY A 70 -4.07 13.85 2.51
CA GLY A 70 -3.20 14.34 1.44
C GLY A 70 -2.23 13.27 0.96
N LEU A 71 -1.55 13.50 -0.18
CA LEU A 71 -0.45 12.64 -0.62
C LEU A 71 0.86 13.24 -0.13
N GLU A 72 1.46 12.60 0.86
CA GLU A 72 2.76 13.01 1.37
C GLU A 72 3.89 12.31 0.61
N SER A 73 4.96 13.05 0.35
CA SER A 73 6.00 12.63 -0.59
C SER A 73 7.35 13.30 -0.30
N ASN A 74 8.37 12.87 -1.03
CA ASN A 74 9.74 13.40 -1.00
C ASN A 74 10.34 13.48 0.42
N PRO A 75 10.35 12.38 1.19
CA PRO A 75 10.98 12.39 2.50
C PRO A 75 12.49 12.65 2.38
N VAL A 76 13.05 13.42 3.31
CA VAL A 76 14.49 13.68 3.44
C VAL A 76 14.84 13.81 4.92
N PHE A 77 15.85 13.06 5.37
CA PHE A 77 16.34 13.19 6.75
C PHE A 77 17.29 14.38 6.91
N SER A 78 17.26 14.99 8.09
CA SER A 78 18.32 15.90 8.53
C SER A 78 19.66 15.16 8.65
N GLN A 79 20.77 15.90 8.60
CA GLN A 79 22.12 15.32 8.69
C GLN A 79 22.36 14.53 9.98
N ASP A 80 21.70 14.93 11.07
CA ASP A 80 21.74 14.25 12.37
C ASP A 80 20.68 13.14 12.51
N GLY A 81 19.80 12.96 11.52
CA GLY A 81 18.77 11.91 11.45
C GLY A 81 17.58 12.12 12.39
N ARG A 82 17.53 13.23 13.13
CA ARG A 82 16.48 13.50 14.13
C ARG A 82 15.19 14.04 13.54
N LEU A 83 15.28 14.70 12.38
CA LEU A 83 14.16 15.31 11.70
C LEU A 83 13.97 14.64 10.34
N LEU A 84 12.70 14.48 9.95
CA LEU A 84 12.33 14.14 8.60
C LEU A 84 11.55 15.30 7.99
N ALA A 85 12.09 15.88 6.93
CA ALA A 85 11.45 16.82 6.03
C ALA A 85 10.64 16.06 4.98
N PHE A 86 9.47 16.55 4.61
CA PHE A 86 8.67 15.98 3.52
C PHE A 86 7.75 17.01 2.89
N SER A 87 7.21 16.70 1.71
CA SER A 87 6.23 17.47 0.96
C SER A 87 4.82 16.96 1.22
N ALA A 88 3.90 17.85 1.54
CA ALA A 88 2.50 17.50 1.75
C ALA A 88 1.60 18.62 1.21
N PRO A 89 0.48 18.30 0.53
CA PRO A 89 -0.47 19.29 0.07
C PRO A 89 -1.36 19.72 1.25
N TYR A 90 -0.96 20.77 1.94
CA TYR A 90 -1.83 21.47 2.89
C TYR A 90 -2.32 22.75 2.23
N ASP A 91 -3.64 22.89 2.09
CA ASP A 91 -4.29 24.13 1.61
C ASP A 91 -3.76 24.68 0.26
N GLY A 92 -3.25 23.80 -0.62
CA GLY A 92 -2.70 24.17 -1.92
C GLY A 92 -1.22 24.56 -1.93
N ASN A 93 -0.52 24.43 -0.79
CA ASN A 93 0.91 24.68 -0.65
C ASN A 93 1.67 23.39 -0.31
N THR A 94 2.91 23.27 -0.78
CA THR A 94 3.80 22.17 -0.37
C THR A 94 4.59 22.62 0.86
N ASP A 95 4.24 22.11 2.04
CA ASP A 95 4.93 22.48 3.27
C ASP A 95 6.03 21.47 3.62
N VAL A 96 7.19 21.99 4.07
CA VAL A 96 8.28 21.19 4.64
C VAL A 96 8.03 21.00 6.12
N LEU A 97 7.49 19.84 6.51
CA LEU A 97 7.22 19.51 7.91
C LEU A 97 8.38 18.74 8.53
N CYS A 98 8.73 19.03 9.78
CA CYS A 98 9.72 18.28 10.56
C CYS A 98 9.03 17.35 11.58
N GLY A 99 9.04 16.05 11.31
CA GLY A 99 8.63 15.03 12.29
C GLY A 99 9.82 14.46 13.06
N SER A 100 9.64 14.13 14.35
CA SER A 100 10.64 13.39 15.13
C SER A 100 10.63 11.91 14.72
N SER A 101 11.82 11.38 14.39
CA SER A 101 12.07 9.95 14.17
C SER A 101 11.78 9.09 15.39
#